data_AF-A0A0Q6N5T1-F1
#
_entry.id   AF-A0A0Q6N5T1-F1
#
_cell.length_a   1.000
_cell.length_b   1.000
_cell.length_c   1.000
_cell.angle_alpha   90.00
_cell.angle_beta   90.00
_cell.angle_gamma   90.00
#
_symmetry.space_group_name_H-M   'P 1'
#
loop_
_entity.id
_entity.type
_entity.pdbx_description
1 polymer ?
#
loop_
_entity_poly.entity_id
_entity_poly.type
_entity_poly.pdbx_seq_one_letter_code
_entity_poly.pdbx_strand_id
1 'polypeptide(L)'
;MSTITTAITAEWMADKNNKFKAYNISPDALAMINRSETLKADMRAYAASDYTVAAEVNPRTGAGEYSTPMSKDFPGYLHIASDRFDTPEGTVSILAHELGHFRVEEPNAAIATARSNALTGKDKAAYESACHLTEGYAHYNEVKVRDEILETNRLAAELEQRPLTEHEVQLESRWRGEGVHGSRGEGHDHLIARRISDAAREEPGHMTATQVMEAAAFALAQNNRGNITSNTRQTYGQFCDAAASRMLPGAAPAEATGEAQRTPQTPSKEPSPTDDLSAFLDRMLSADVATFRRMQQTLADLPPGREVIAEGIAEVNRQEQWVAQQQAQAQQQPAMEAPVMVMRH
;
A
#
# COMPACT_ATOMS: atom_id res chain seq x y z
N MET A 1 -24.42 2.09 -11.57
CA MET A 1 -24.21 0.96 -12.50
C MET A 1 -22.71 0.70 -12.53
N SER A 2 -22.22 -0.39 -11.92
CA SER A 2 -20.81 -0.77 -12.09
C SER A 2 -20.57 -1.09 -13.55
N THR A 3 -19.67 -0.35 -14.18
CA THR A 3 -19.20 -0.63 -15.53
C THR A 3 -18.51 -1.99 -15.50
N ILE A 4 -19.07 -2.98 -16.20
CA ILE A 4 -18.45 -4.29 -16.35
C ILE A 4 -17.21 -4.12 -17.23
N THR A 5 -16.05 -4.43 -16.67
CA THR A 5 -14.79 -4.38 -17.41
C THR A 5 -14.66 -5.63 -18.27
N THR A 6 -14.36 -5.44 -19.55
CA THR A 6 -14.14 -6.55 -20.50
C THR A 6 -13.10 -7.53 -19.95
N ALA A 7 -13.39 -8.82 -20.06
CA ALA A 7 -12.50 -9.87 -19.56
C ALA A 7 -11.09 -9.78 -20.17
N ILE A 8 -10.08 -10.07 -19.35
CA ILE A 8 -8.68 -10.23 -19.74
C ILE A 8 -8.54 -11.63 -20.35
N THR A 9 -8.35 -11.72 -21.66
CA THR A 9 -8.25 -12.99 -22.39
C THR A 9 -6.81 -13.31 -22.74
N ALA A 10 -6.52 -14.58 -23.02
CA ALA A 10 -5.22 -14.99 -23.54
C ALA A 10 -4.87 -14.26 -24.85
N GLU A 11 -5.86 -14.02 -25.72
CA GLU A 11 -5.69 -13.24 -26.94
C GLU A 11 -5.33 -11.78 -26.65
N TRP A 12 -5.99 -11.15 -25.67
CA TRP A 12 -5.68 -9.79 -25.25
C TRP A 12 -4.25 -9.70 -24.70
N MET A 13 -3.83 -10.68 -23.88
CA MET A 13 -2.46 -10.77 -23.35
C MET A 13 -1.43 -10.97 -24.45
N ALA A 14 -1.74 -11.78 -25.47
CA ALA A 14 -0.84 -12.13 -26.56
C ALA A 14 -0.75 -11.05 -27.66
N ASP A 15 -1.60 -10.01 -27.63
CA ASP A 15 -1.51 -8.89 -28.57
C ASP A 15 -0.12 -8.25 -28.49
N LYS A 16 0.53 -8.11 -29.65
CA LYS A 16 1.89 -7.56 -29.76
C LYS A 16 2.04 -6.15 -29.19
N ASN A 17 0.95 -5.39 -29.12
CA ASN A 17 0.87 -4.04 -28.59
C ASN A 17 0.45 -4.02 -27.11
N ASN A 18 0.07 -5.16 -26.53
CA ASN A 18 -0.26 -5.24 -25.12
C ASN A 18 1.00 -5.09 -24.26
N LYS A 19 0.91 -4.28 -23.21
CA LYS A 19 2.02 -4.04 -22.27
C LYS A 19 2.34 -5.24 -21.38
N PHE A 20 1.42 -6.18 -21.19
CA PHE A 20 1.62 -7.37 -20.36
C PHE A 20 2.09 -8.60 -21.15
N LYS A 21 2.37 -8.48 -22.45
CA LYS A 21 2.72 -9.62 -23.33
C LYS A 21 3.95 -10.42 -22.89
N ALA A 22 4.82 -9.83 -22.07
CA ALA A 22 6.01 -10.50 -21.54
C ALA A 22 5.70 -11.45 -20.37
N TYR A 23 4.53 -11.32 -19.75
CA TYR A 23 4.14 -12.12 -18.59
C TYR A 23 3.46 -13.42 -19.02
N ASN A 24 4.02 -14.52 -18.54
CA ASN A 24 3.46 -15.85 -18.73
C ASN A 24 2.37 -16.13 -17.68
N ILE A 25 1.21 -15.50 -17.85
CA ILE A 25 0.06 -15.68 -16.96
C ILE A 25 -0.70 -16.96 -17.36
N SER A 26 -0.85 -17.90 -16.43
CA SER A 26 -1.56 -19.16 -16.66
C SER A 26 -3.07 -18.96 -16.90
N PRO A 27 -3.77 -19.91 -17.55
CA PRO A 27 -5.22 -19.86 -17.70
C PRO A 27 -5.97 -19.74 -16.37
N ASP A 28 -5.49 -20.43 -15.32
CA ASP A 28 -6.09 -20.38 -13.98
C ASP A 28 -5.89 -19.01 -13.32
N ALA A 29 -4.72 -18.40 -13.49
CA ALA A 29 -4.47 -17.03 -13.06
C ALA A 29 -5.35 -16.03 -13.81
N LEU A 30 -5.53 -16.18 -15.13
CA LEU A 30 -6.46 -15.36 -15.92
C LEU A 30 -7.90 -15.54 -15.44
N ALA A 31 -8.33 -16.76 -15.14
CA ALA A 31 -9.66 -17.02 -14.60
C ALA A 31 -9.85 -16.32 -13.25
N MET A 32 -8.84 -16.31 -12.38
CA MET A 32 -8.91 -15.61 -11.09
C MET A 32 -8.87 -14.08 -11.24
N ILE A 33 -7.99 -13.54 -12.10
CA ILE A 33 -7.96 -12.10 -12.45
C ILE A 33 -9.34 -11.62 -12.88
N ASN A 34 -10.03 -12.41 -13.72
CA ASN A 34 -11.33 -12.03 -14.26
C ASN A 34 -12.48 -11.99 -13.24
N ARG A 35 -12.26 -12.49 -12.01
CA ARG A 35 -13.20 -12.40 -10.89
C ARG A 35 -13.11 -11.06 -10.15
N SER A 36 -12.12 -10.22 -10.42
CA SER A 36 -12.01 -8.87 -9.86
C SER A 36 -12.21 -7.81 -10.94
N GLU A 37 -13.21 -6.94 -10.75
CA GLU A 37 -13.40 -5.77 -11.62
C GLU A 37 -12.28 -4.75 -11.43
N THR A 38 -11.80 -4.58 -10.20
CA THR A 38 -10.67 -3.70 -9.88
C THR A 38 -9.42 -4.13 -10.64
N LEU A 39 -9.00 -5.40 -10.52
CA LEU A 39 -7.78 -5.87 -11.17
C LEU A 39 -7.88 -5.82 -12.71
N LYS A 40 -9.04 -6.18 -13.28
CA LYS A 40 -9.26 -6.04 -14.72
C LYS A 40 -9.16 -4.58 -15.17
N ALA A 41 -9.77 -3.65 -14.44
CA ALA A 41 -9.75 -2.23 -14.77
C ALA A 41 -8.34 -1.67 -14.68
N ASP A 42 -7.59 -2.03 -13.64
CA ASP A 42 -6.22 -1.58 -13.42
C ASP A 42 -5.27 -2.10 -14.50
N MET A 43 -5.37 -3.38 -14.87
CA MET A 43 -4.59 -3.95 -15.98
C MET A 43 -4.89 -3.22 -17.29
N ARG A 44 -6.16 -2.94 -17.58
CA ARG A 44 -6.52 -2.19 -18.80
C ARG A 44 -6.04 -0.75 -18.77
N ALA A 45 -6.13 -0.08 -17.62
CA ALA A 45 -5.66 1.29 -17.43
C ALA A 45 -4.14 1.37 -17.63
N TYR A 46 -3.36 0.44 -17.06
CA TYR A 46 -1.92 0.39 -17.27
C TYR A 46 -1.58 0.16 -18.75
N ALA A 47 -2.25 -0.82 -19.39
CA ALA A 47 -2.04 -1.12 -20.81
C ALA A 47 -2.34 0.09 -21.72
N ALA A 48 -3.29 0.95 -21.34
CA ALA A 48 -3.70 2.12 -22.10
C ALA A 48 -2.97 3.42 -21.75
N SER A 49 -2.22 3.49 -20.64
CA SER A 49 -1.57 4.74 -20.21
C SER A 49 -0.47 5.19 -21.18
N ASP A 50 -0.38 6.48 -21.50
CA ASP A 50 0.77 7.01 -22.26
C ASP A 50 2.02 7.21 -21.38
N TYR A 51 1.88 7.05 -20.05
CA TYR A 51 2.92 7.32 -19.08
C TYR A 51 3.66 6.07 -18.61
N THR A 52 3.29 4.89 -19.10
CA THR A 52 3.96 3.64 -18.72
C THR A 52 4.49 2.88 -19.94
N VAL A 53 5.61 2.19 -19.78
CA VAL A 53 6.15 1.28 -20.79
C VAL A 53 5.55 -0.13 -20.67
N ALA A 54 5.87 -0.98 -21.64
CA ALA A 54 5.58 -2.41 -21.54
C ALA A 54 6.14 -2.96 -20.23
N ALA A 55 5.35 -3.81 -19.57
CA ALA A 55 5.76 -4.51 -18.38
C ALA A 55 6.80 -5.58 -18.73
N GLU A 56 7.80 -5.76 -17.86
CA GLU A 56 8.95 -6.63 -18.13
C GLU A 56 9.19 -7.61 -16.98
N VAL A 57 9.78 -8.76 -17.30
CA VAL A 57 10.11 -9.77 -16.29
C VAL A 57 11.35 -9.32 -15.52
N ASN A 58 11.20 -9.20 -14.20
CA ASN A 58 12.32 -8.90 -13.31
C ASN A 58 13.20 -10.15 -13.13
N PRO A 59 14.53 -10.07 -13.29
CA PRO A 59 15.42 -11.23 -13.09
C PRO A 59 15.58 -11.63 -11.61
N ARG A 60 15.18 -10.77 -10.65
CA ARG A 60 15.29 -11.05 -9.22
C ARG A 60 14.08 -11.81 -8.72
N THR A 61 14.28 -13.05 -8.24
CA THR A 61 13.24 -13.87 -7.61
C THR A 61 12.45 -13.11 -6.55
N GLY A 62 11.13 -13.26 -6.58
CA GLY A 62 10.21 -12.67 -5.61
C GLY A 62 9.97 -11.17 -5.77
N ALA A 63 10.60 -10.50 -6.73
CA ALA A 63 10.48 -9.05 -6.89
C ALA A 63 9.16 -8.64 -7.58
N GLY A 64 8.62 -7.53 -7.12
CA GLY A 64 7.69 -6.68 -7.84
C GLY A 64 8.15 -5.24 -7.67
N GLU A 65 8.03 -4.47 -8.73
CA GLU A 65 8.41 -3.06 -8.73
C GLU A 65 7.57 -2.29 -9.73
N TYR A 66 6.78 -1.37 -9.22
CA TYR A 66 6.27 -0.24 -9.99
C TYR A 66 7.15 1.00 -9.78
N SER A 67 7.59 1.60 -10.87
CA SER A 67 8.30 2.88 -10.85
C SER A 67 7.43 3.98 -11.42
N THR A 68 7.35 5.08 -10.67
CA THR A 68 6.47 6.22 -10.97
C THR A 68 6.95 6.98 -12.20
N PRO A 69 6.06 7.37 -13.14
CA PRO A 69 6.44 8.19 -14.28
C PRO A 69 6.86 9.60 -13.85
N MET A 70 7.86 10.17 -14.52
CA MET A 70 8.17 11.60 -14.42
C MET A 70 7.47 12.42 -15.51
N SER A 71 7.32 11.84 -16.71
CA SER A 71 6.62 12.45 -17.85
C SER A 71 6.36 11.38 -18.93
N LYS A 72 5.77 11.75 -20.07
CA LYS A 72 5.66 10.83 -21.22
C LYS A 72 7.03 10.43 -21.80
N ASP A 73 8.01 11.32 -21.71
CA ASP A 73 9.38 11.07 -22.20
C ASP A 73 10.22 10.27 -21.20
N PHE A 74 9.76 10.22 -19.94
CA PHE A 74 10.35 9.43 -18.85
C PHE A 74 9.25 8.60 -18.19
N PRO A 75 8.73 7.59 -18.92
CA PRO A 75 7.60 6.79 -18.47
C PRO A 75 7.96 5.91 -17.27
N GLY A 76 6.94 5.59 -16.47
CA GLY A 76 7.01 4.59 -15.42
C GLY A 76 7.06 3.18 -16.00
N TYR A 77 7.40 2.21 -15.16
CA TYR A 77 7.51 0.82 -15.56
C TYR A 77 6.97 -0.12 -14.48
N LEU A 78 6.63 -1.33 -14.91
CA LEU A 78 6.20 -2.43 -14.06
C LEU A 78 7.10 -3.62 -14.32
N HIS A 79 7.89 -4.03 -13.33
CA HIS A 79 8.76 -5.19 -13.40
C HIS A 79 8.39 -6.24 -12.35
N ILE A 80 8.01 -7.44 -12.79
CA ILE A 80 7.60 -8.53 -11.90
C ILE A 80 8.42 -9.78 -12.19
N ALA A 81 8.90 -10.44 -11.15
CA ALA A 81 9.69 -11.65 -11.25
C ALA A 81 8.86 -12.84 -11.74
N SER A 82 9.48 -13.71 -12.54
CA SER A 82 8.75 -14.82 -13.19
C SER A 82 8.13 -15.79 -12.20
N ASP A 83 8.78 -16.03 -11.05
CA ASP A 83 8.29 -16.93 -10.00
C ASP A 83 7.00 -16.42 -9.33
N ARG A 84 6.69 -15.13 -9.46
CA ARG A 84 5.41 -14.58 -9.00
C ARG A 84 4.23 -15.04 -9.87
N PHE A 85 4.49 -15.63 -11.04
CA PHE A 85 3.47 -16.18 -11.94
C PHE A 85 3.25 -17.69 -11.78
N ASP A 86 3.96 -18.34 -10.85
CA ASP A 86 3.91 -19.81 -10.66
C ASP A 86 2.57 -20.29 -10.11
N THR A 87 1.82 -19.42 -9.41
CA THR A 87 0.48 -19.72 -8.88
C THR A 87 -0.54 -18.63 -9.25
N PRO A 88 -1.84 -18.98 -9.38
CA PRO A 88 -2.90 -18.00 -9.60
C PRO A 88 -2.94 -16.90 -8.53
N GLU A 89 -2.81 -17.27 -7.25
CA GLU A 89 -2.91 -16.33 -6.15
C GLU A 89 -1.68 -15.44 -6.02
N GLY A 90 -0.49 -15.99 -6.30
CA GLY A 90 0.75 -15.22 -6.38
C GLY A 90 0.67 -14.17 -7.49
N THR A 91 0.15 -14.57 -8.67
CA THR A 91 -0.04 -13.70 -9.83
C THR A 91 -1.01 -12.57 -9.52
N VAL A 92 -2.18 -12.89 -8.95
CA VAL A 92 -3.20 -11.91 -8.59
C VAL A 92 -2.68 -10.95 -7.53
N SER A 93 -2.02 -11.47 -6.49
CA SER A 93 -1.53 -10.64 -5.38
C SER A 93 -0.47 -9.64 -5.85
N ILE A 94 0.50 -10.09 -6.65
CA ILE A 94 1.55 -9.19 -7.13
C ILE A 94 1.01 -8.16 -8.12
N LEU A 95 0.12 -8.55 -9.04
CA LEU A 95 -0.46 -7.60 -9.97
C LEU A 95 -1.34 -6.58 -9.25
N ALA A 96 -2.14 -7.01 -8.27
CA ALA A 96 -2.98 -6.11 -7.48
C ALA A 96 -2.14 -5.10 -6.68
N HIS A 97 -1.04 -5.55 -6.07
CA HIS A 97 -0.12 -4.68 -5.33
C HIS A 97 0.50 -3.62 -6.26
N GLU A 98 1.21 -4.05 -7.30
CA GLU A 98 1.96 -3.14 -8.15
C GLU A 98 1.05 -2.21 -8.97
N LEU A 99 -0.11 -2.70 -9.39
CA LEU A 99 -1.09 -1.85 -10.05
C LEU A 99 -1.80 -0.90 -9.08
N GLY A 100 -1.86 -1.23 -7.79
CA GLY A 100 -2.30 -0.32 -6.75
C GLY A 100 -1.39 0.91 -6.63
N HIS A 101 -0.05 0.73 -6.75
CA HIS A 101 0.87 1.86 -6.88
C HIS A 101 0.58 2.70 -8.12
N PHE A 102 0.47 2.05 -9.29
CA PHE A 102 0.15 2.73 -10.54
C PHE A 102 -1.08 3.65 -10.40
N ARG A 103 -2.15 3.17 -9.77
CA ARG A 103 -3.40 3.93 -9.63
C ARG A 103 -3.25 5.25 -8.87
N VAL A 104 -2.29 5.35 -7.97
CA VAL A 104 -2.11 6.53 -7.12
C VAL A 104 -0.89 7.38 -7.45
N GLU A 105 0.02 6.86 -8.28
CA GLU A 105 1.28 7.50 -8.67
C GLU A 105 1.31 7.97 -10.15
N GLU A 106 0.28 7.68 -10.95
CA GLU A 106 0.13 8.30 -12.28
C GLU A 106 0.00 9.83 -12.19
N PRO A 107 0.29 10.58 -13.28
CA PRO A 107 0.17 12.03 -13.28
C PRO A 107 -1.24 12.50 -12.87
N ASN A 108 -1.29 13.45 -11.94
CA ASN A 108 -2.50 13.98 -11.30
C ASN A 108 -3.24 13.01 -10.37
N ALA A 109 -2.70 11.82 -10.12
CA ALA A 109 -3.23 10.92 -9.09
C ALA A 109 -2.87 11.45 -7.68
N ALA A 110 -3.52 10.89 -6.67
CA ALA A 110 -3.50 11.42 -5.30
C ALA A 110 -2.07 11.52 -4.71
N ILE A 111 -1.27 10.45 -4.84
CA ILE A 111 0.08 10.41 -4.26
C ILE A 111 1.08 11.19 -5.12
N ALA A 112 0.97 11.11 -6.45
CA ALA A 112 1.78 11.96 -7.33
C ALA A 112 1.59 13.45 -7.02
N THR A 113 0.35 13.87 -6.78
CA THR A 113 0.01 15.25 -6.40
C THR A 113 0.57 15.59 -5.01
N ALA A 114 0.42 14.69 -4.03
CA ALA A 114 0.97 14.87 -2.69
C ALA A 114 2.50 15.04 -2.70
N ARG A 115 3.22 14.21 -3.47
CA ARG A 115 4.67 14.33 -3.66
C ARG A 115 5.05 15.66 -4.31
N SER A 116 4.35 16.06 -5.37
CA SER A 116 4.58 17.35 -6.05
C SER A 116 4.38 18.55 -5.10
N ASN A 117 3.32 18.53 -4.30
CA ASN A 117 3.04 19.57 -3.32
C ASN A 117 4.13 19.61 -2.23
N ALA A 118 4.59 18.44 -1.76
CA ALA A 118 5.68 18.34 -0.79
C ALA A 118 7.00 18.89 -1.35
N LEU A 119 7.32 18.59 -2.62
CA LEU A 119 8.50 19.14 -3.29
C LEU A 119 8.43 20.67 -3.41
N THR A 120 7.28 21.18 -3.86
CA THR A 120 7.04 22.62 -3.99
C THR A 120 7.14 23.34 -2.65
N GLY A 121 6.59 22.74 -1.59
CA GLY A 121 6.64 23.24 -0.22
C GLY A 121 7.97 22.99 0.51
N LYS A 122 8.92 22.27 -0.11
CA LYS A 122 10.16 21.80 0.52
C LYS A 122 9.93 21.02 1.82
N ASP A 123 8.89 20.23 1.85
CA ASP A 123 8.38 19.55 3.03
C ASP A 123 8.80 18.07 3.03
N LYS A 124 9.92 17.78 3.70
CA LYS A 124 10.46 16.42 3.78
C LYS A 124 9.47 15.44 4.41
N ALA A 125 8.79 15.83 5.49
CA ALA A 125 7.86 14.95 6.21
C ALA A 125 6.60 14.64 5.39
N ALA A 126 6.09 15.61 4.62
CA ALA A 126 4.99 15.35 3.69
C ALA A 126 5.42 14.42 2.56
N TYR A 127 6.64 14.56 2.04
CA TYR A 127 7.17 13.68 1.00
C TYR A 127 7.34 12.24 1.51
N GLU A 128 7.91 12.06 2.70
CA GLU A 128 8.02 10.76 3.37
C GLU A 128 6.64 10.14 3.62
N SER A 129 5.67 10.94 4.08
CA SER A 129 4.30 10.46 4.30
C SER A 129 3.61 10.01 3.01
N ALA A 130 3.81 10.74 1.91
CA ALA A 130 3.32 10.34 0.58
C ALA A 130 3.99 9.04 0.10
N CYS A 131 5.29 8.88 0.37
CA CYS A 131 6.00 7.62 0.11
C CYS A 131 5.43 6.45 0.90
N HIS A 132 5.06 6.63 2.17
CA HIS A 132 4.39 5.56 2.92
C HIS A 132 3.00 5.25 2.40
N LEU A 133 2.22 6.29 2.09
CA LEU A 133 0.84 6.13 1.65
C LEU A 133 0.74 5.36 0.34
N THR A 134 1.72 5.44 -0.56
CA THR A 134 1.70 4.65 -1.82
C THR A 134 1.61 3.15 -1.56
N GLU A 135 2.34 2.64 -0.57
CA GLU A 135 2.30 1.25 -0.13
C GLU A 135 0.96 0.91 0.53
N GLY A 136 0.45 1.83 1.34
CA GLY A 136 -0.88 1.69 1.94
C GLY A 136 -1.98 1.51 0.91
N TYR A 137 -1.93 2.28 -0.18
CA TYR A 137 -2.85 2.15 -1.31
C TYR A 137 -2.65 0.86 -2.09
N ALA A 138 -1.41 0.40 -2.28
CA ALA A 138 -1.10 -0.88 -2.90
C ALA A 138 -1.71 -2.05 -2.11
N HIS A 139 -1.47 -2.10 -0.80
CA HIS A 139 -2.07 -3.09 0.10
C HIS A 139 -3.60 -3.02 0.14
N TYR A 140 -4.17 -1.82 0.15
CA TYR A 140 -5.62 -1.66 0.08
C TYR A 140 -6.19 -2.21 -1.23
N ASN A 141 -5.49 -1.99 -2.36
CA ASN A 141 -5.89 -2.53 -3.64
C ASN A 141 -5.88 -4.07 -3.63
N GLU A 142 -4.86 -4.69 -3.01
CA GLU A 142 -4.85 -6.14 -2.81
C GLU A 142 -6.05 -6.64 -2.02
N VAL A 143 -6.37 -6.00 -0.88
CA VAL A 143 -7.53 -6.37 -0.06
C VAL A 143 -8.82 -6.29 -0.89
N LYS A 144 -9.01 -5.19 -1.63
CA LYS A 144 -10.19 -5.00 -2.46
C LYS A 144 -10.31 -6.05 -3.56
N VAL A 145 -9.21 -6.34 -4.27
CA VAL A 145 -9.17 -7.38 -5.31
C VAL A 145 -9.50 -8.75 -4.73
N ARG A 146 -8.93 -9.09 -3.57
CA ARG A 146 -9.21 -10.35 -2.87
C ARG A 146 -10.69 -10.44 -2.47
N ASP A 147 -11.26 -9.40 -1.89
CA ASP A 147 -12.69 -9.37 -1.52
C ASP A 147 -13.61 -9.57 -2.73
N GLU A 148 -13.32 -8.92 -3.87
CA GLU A 148 -14.09 -9.11 -5.11
C GLU A 148 -14.03 -10.55 -5.63
N ILE A 149 -12.86 -11.19 -5.53
CA ILE A 149 -12.69 -12.60 -5.92
C ILE A 149 -13.47 -13.53 -5.00
N LEU A 150 -13.39 -13.32 -3.68
CA LEU A 150 -14.13 -14.11 -2.70
C LEU A 150 -15.64 -13.98 -2.91
N GLU A 151 -16.12 -12.75 -3.13
CA GLU A 151 -17.53 -12.49 -3.41
C GLU A 151 -17.99 -13.16 -4.71
N THR A 152 -17.19 -13.05 -5.77
CA THR A 152 -17.49 -13.72 -7.04
C THR A 152 -17.54 -15.24 -6.90
N ASN A 153 -16.65 -15.84 -6.10
CA ASN A 153 -16.68 -17.28 -5.82
C ASN A 153 -17.98 -17.69 -5.10
N ARG A 154 -18.41 -16.91 -4.10
CA ARG A 154 -19.65 -17.18 -3.37
C ARG A 154 -20.87 -17.05 -4.27
N LEU A 155 -20.96 -15.97 -5.04
CA LEU A 155 -22.05 -15.76 -6.00
C LEU A 155 -22.10 -16.90 -7.04
N ALA A 156 -20.95 -17.36 -7.55
CA ALA A 156 -20.90 -18.49 -8.47
C ALA A 156 -21.39 -19.79 -7.80
N ALA A 157 -20.94 -20.08 -6.57
CA ALA A 157 -21.38 -21.26 -5.83
C ALA A 157 -22.88 -21.24 -5.53
N GLU A 158 -23.43 -20.07 -5.17
CA GLU A 158 -24.87 -19.87 -4.96
C GLU A 158 -25.67 -20.09 -6.25
N LEU A 159 -25.24 -19.51 -7.36
CA LEU A 159 -25.87 -19.69 -8.68
C LEU A 159 -25.85 -21.15 -9.15
N GLU A 160 -24.77 -21.87 -8.85
CA GLU A 160 -24.59 -23.29 -9.14
C GLU A 160 -25.24 -24.21 -8.09
N GLN A 161 -25.82 -23.65 -7.01
CA GLN A 161 -26.42 -24.39 -5.90
C GLN A 161 -25.47 -25.42 -5.26
N ARG A 162 -24.17 -25.07 -5.17
CA ARG A 162 -23.14 -25.90 -4.55
C ARG A 162 -22.54 -25.19 -3.33
N PRO A 163 -21.95 -25.93 -2.38
CA PRO A 163 -21.04 -25.31 -1.43
C PRO A 163 -19.80 -24.76 -2.14
N LEU A 164 -19.08 -23.87 -1.45
CA LEU A 164 -17.70 -23.54 -1.82
C LEU A 164 -16.85 -24.81 -1.85
N THR A 165 -15.96 -24.89 -2.83
CA THR A 165 -14.95 -25.95 -2.91
C THR A 165 -13.96 -25.83 -1.75
N GLU A 166 -13.25 -26.91 -1.43
CA GLU A 166 -12.23 -26.90 -0.38
C GLU A 166 -11.18 -25.81 -0.61
N HIS A 167 -10.75 -25.62 -1.85
CA HIS A 167 -9.81 -24.57 -2.22
C HIS A 167 -10.39 -23.15 -2.02
N GLU A 168 -11.65 -22.91 -2.40
CA GLU A 168 -12.32 -21.62 -2.16
C GLU A 168 -12.47 -21.32 -0.66
N VAL A 169 -12.77 -22.33 0.18
CA VAL A 169 -12.83 -22.18 1.63
C VAL A 169 -11.46 -21.86 2.23
N GLN A 170 -10.41 -22.56 1.80
CA GLN A 170 -9.03 -22.28 2.24
C GLN A 170 -8.60 -20.86 1.84
N LEU A 171 -8.94 -20.44 0.62
CA LEU A 171 -8.66 -19.09 0.12
C LEU A 171 -9.38 -18.03 0.94
N GLU A 172 -10.66 -18.24 1.23
CA GLU A 172 -11.46 -17.35 2.07
C GLU A 172 -10.88 -17.23 3.48
N SER A 173 -10.55 -18.36 4.11
CA SER A 173 -9.95 -18.38 5.44
C SER A 173 -8.62 -17.62 5.47
N ARG A 174 -7.77 -17.84 4.46
CA ARG A 174 -6.46 -17.18 4.32
C ARG A 174 -6.59 -15.67 4.11
N TRP A 175 -7.41 -15.25 3.16
CA TRP A 175 -7.54 -13.85 2.77
C TRP A 175 -8.38 -13.02 3.74
N ARG A 176 -9.32 -13.64 4.46
CA ARG A 176 -10.10 -12.94 5.50
C ARG A 176 -9.38 -12.85 6.85
N GLY A 177 -8.25 -13.54 6.98
CA GLY A 177 -7.49 -13.56 8.22
C GLY A 177 -8.13 -14.43 9.31
N GLU A 178 -8.81 -15.51 8.94
CA GLU A 178 -9.39 -16.42 9.92
C GLU A 178 -8.30 -17.28 10.59
N GLY A 179 -8.50 -17.57 11.87
CA GLY A 179 -7.59 -18.41 12.65
C GLY A 179 -6.14 -17.90 12.64
N VAL A 180 -5.22 -18.73 12.15
CA VAL A 180 -3.78 -18.43 12.14
C VAL A 180 -3.40 -17.30 11.17
N HIS A 181 -4.27 -16.99 10.20
CA HIS A 181 -4.00 -16.01 9.15
C HIS A 181 -4.23 -14.55 9.58
N GLY A 182 -4.90 -14.30 10.71
CA GLY A 182 -5.23 -12.95 11.15
C GLY A 182 -4.07 -12.15 11.77
N SER A 183 -2.92 -12.79 12.00
CA SER A 183 -1.80 -12.19 12.71
C SER A 183 -0.69 -11.63 11.81
N ARG A 184 -0.62 -12.04 10.53
CA ARG A 184 0.41 -11.62 9.57
C ARG A 184 -0.06 -11.71 8.12
N GLY A 185 0.57 -10.92 7.24
CA GLY A 185 0.36 -10.97 5.79
C GLY A 185 -1.05 -10.59 5.37
N GLU A 186 -1.48 -11.13 4.23
CA GLU A 186 -2.74 -10.76 3.54
C GLU A 186 -4.00 -10.83 4.43
N GLY A 187 -4.08 -11.80 5.34
CA GLY A 187 -5.20 -11.92 6.26
C GLY A 187 -5.22 -10.82 7.33
N HIS A 188 -4.06 -10.35 7.77
CA HIS A 188 -3.94 -9.24 8.71
C HIS A 188 -4.34 -7.91 8.05
N ASP A 189 -3.88 -7.68 6.82
CA ASP A 189 -4.20 -6.46 6.06
C ASP A 189 -5.72 -6.35 5.80
N HIS A 190 -6.37 -7.46 5.45
CA HIS A 190 -7.84 -7.51 5.34
C HIS A 190 -8.53 -7.16 6.67
N LEU A 191 -8.05 -7.69 7.81
CA LEU A 191 -8.65 -7.38 9.10
C LEU A 191 -8.53 -5.89 9.46
N ILE A 192 -7.40 -5.24 9.14
CA ILE A 192 -7.22 -3.80 9.30
C ILE A 192 -8.26 -3.04 8.49
N ALA A 193 -8.36 -3.30 7.18
CA ALA A 193 -9.28 -2.61 6.29
C ALA A 193 -10.75 -2.86 6.65
N ARG A 194 -11.07 -4.08 7.07
CA ARG A 194 -12.43 -4.47 7.51
C ARG A 194 -12.84 -3.74 8.78
N ARG A 195 -11.98 -3.67 9.81
CA ARG A 195 -12.29 -2.93 11.05
C ARG A 195 -12.62 -1.47 10.77
N ILE A 196 -11.88 -0.84 9.87
CA ILE A 196 -12.12 0.55 9.46
C ILE A 196 -13.47 0.69 8.74
N SER A 197 -13.78 -0.25 7.84
CA SER A 197 -15.04 -0.27 7.11
C SER A 197 -16.24 -0.53 8.03
N ASP A 198 -16.10 -1.41 9.02
CA ASP A 198 -17.16 -1.73 9.99
C ASP A 198 -17.39 -0.55 10.94
N ALA A 199 -16.34 0.08 11.47
CA ALA A 199 -16.46 1.29 12.29
C ALA A 199 -17.12 2.46 11.52
N ALA A 200 -16.76 2.65 10.25
CA ALA A 200 -17.37 3.67 9.40
C ALA A 200 -18.88 3.49 9.17
N ARG A 201 -19.41 2.27 9.30
CA ARG A 201 -20.85 1.97 9.19
C ARG A 201 -21.60 2.27 10.48
N GLU A 202 -20.93 2.25 11.62
CA GLU A 202 -21.51 2.44 12.96
C GLU A 202 -21.56 3.92 13.39
N GLU A 203 -20.77 4.78 12.76
CA GLU A 203 -20.69 6.22 13.07
C GLU A 203 -21.93 7.03 12.59
N PRO A 204 -22.52 7.89 13.45
CA PRO A 204 -23.59 8.81 13.08
C PRO A 204 -23.04 9.98 12.23
N GLY A 205 -22.93 9.74 10.93
CA GLY A 205 -22.33 10.65 9.96
C GLY A 205 -21.54 9.83 8.96
N HIS A 206 -22.24 9.30 7.95
CA HIS A 206 -21.68 8.29 7.05
C HIS A 206 -20.37 8.77 6.39
N MET A 207 -19.25 8.10 6.70
CA MET A 207 -18.03 8.24 5.91
C MET A 207 -18.34 7.80 4.47
N THR A 208 -17.89 8.59 3.50
CA THR A 208 -17.95 8.22 2.09
C THR A 208 -17.01 7.04 1.81
N ALA A 209 -17.26 6.28 0.74
CA ALA A 209 -16.40 5.18 0.34
C ALA A 209 -14.93 5.60 0.13
N THR A 210 -14.70 6.82 -0.36
CA THR A 210 -13.36 7.40 -0.53
C THR A 210 -12.65 7.60 0.80
N GLN A 211 -13.37 8.10 1.82
CA GLN A 211 -12.77 8.33 3.15
C GLN A 211 -12.43 7.01 3.86
N VAL A 212 -13.26 5.98 3.70
CA VAL A 212 -12.97 4.64 4.22
C VAL A 212 -11.71 4.06 3.56
N MET A 213 -11.59 4.21 2.24
CA MET A 213 -10.39 3.81 1.49
C MET A 213 -9.14 4.56 1.98
N GLU A 214 -9.21 5.88 2.12
CA GLU A 214 -8.08 6.70 2.58
C GLU A 214 -7.61 6.32 3.98
N ALA A 215 -8.56 6.10 4.90
CA ALA A 215 -8.26 5.65 6.26
C ALA A 215 -7.64 4.25 6.26
N ALA A 216 -8.16 3.32 5.47
CA ALA A 216 -7.62 1.97 5.33
C ALA A 216 -6.21 1.98 4.71
N ALA A 217 -5.99 2.75 3.65
CA ALA A 217 -4.68 2.91 3.05
C ALA A 217 -3.68 3.50 4.05
N PHE A 218 -4.05 4.52 4.81
CA PHE A 218 -3.18 5.08 5.84
C PHE A 218 -2.79 4.06 6.91
N ALA A 219 -3.77 3.30 7.41
CA ALA A 219 -3.54 2.23 8.37
C ALA A 219 -2.59 1.14 7.84
N LEU A 220 -2.81 0.68 6.61
CA LEU A 220 -1.97 -0.31 5.95
C LEU A 220 -0.55 0.23 5.70
N ALA A 221 -0.41 1.51 5.39
CA ALA A 221 0.89 2.15 5.29
C ALA A 221 1.66 2.09 6.63
N GLN A 222 0.99 2.35 7.76
CA GLN A 222 1.61 2.24 9.08
C GLN A 222 2.02 0.79 9.39
N ASN A 223 1.15 -0.18 9.08
CA ASN A 223 1.47 -1.61 9.22
C ASN A 223 2.71 -2.01 8.41
N ASN A 224 2.84 -1.48 7.18
CA ASN A 224 3.93 -1.83 6.27
C ASN A 224 5.27 -1.16 6.63
N ARG A 225 5.32 -0.12 7.49
CA ARG A 225 6.56 0.65 7.76
C ARG A 225 7.74 -0.20 8.22
N GLY A 226 7.47 -1.23 9.00
CA GLY A 226 8.47 -2.15 9.53
C GLY A 226 8.91 -3.25 8.56
N ASN A 227 8.17 -3.45 7.46
CA ASN A 227 8.48 -4.49 6.48
C ASN A 227 9.74 -4.15 5.68
N ILE A 228 10.49 -5.20 5.34
CA ILE A 228 11.74 -5.08 4.59
C ILE A 228 11.43 -5.03 3.09
N THR A 229 11.89 -3.98 2.43
CA THR A 229 11.77 -3.81 0.98
C THR A 229 12.49 -4.94 0.24
N SER A 230 11.82 -5.48 -0.77
CA SER A 230 12.33 -6.61 -1.56
C SER A 230 13.59 -6.26 -2.34
N ASN A 231 13.82 -4.98 -2.66
CA ASN A 231 14.90 -4.50 -3.53
C ASN A 231 16.11 -3.94 -2.76
N THR A 232 15.90 -3.09 -1.74
CA THR A 232 16.98 -2.41 -1.00
C THR A 232 17.37 -3.08 0.31
N ARG A 233 16.57 -4.05 0.80
CA ARG A 233 16.74 -4.73 2.10
C ARG A 233 16.70 -3.79 3.32
N GLN A 234 16.18 -2.59 3.14
CA GLN A 234 15.88 -1.63 4.21
C GLN A 234 14.42 -1.80 4.65
N THR A 235 14.07 -1.35 5.87
CA THR A 235 12.65 -1.20 6.21
C THR A 235 12.01 -0.17 5.30
N TYR A 236 10.70 -0.26 5.08
CA TYR A 236 9.97 0.75 4.31
C TYR A 236 10.06 2.15 4.94
N GLY A 237 10.12 2.23 6.27
CA GLY A 237 10.52 3.43 7.03
C GLY A 237 11.80 4.07 6.50
N GLN A 238 12.89 3.30 6.52
CA GLN A 238 14.20 3.76 6.08
C GLN A 238 14.24 4.10 4.60
N PHE A 239 13.57 3.31 3.75
CA PHE A 239 13.50 3.56 2.33
C PHE A 239 12.84 4.91 2.02
N CYS A 240 11.72 5.20 2.67
CA CYS A 240 10.99 6.46 2.47
C CYS A 240 11.73 7.68 3.02
N ASP A 241 12.38 7.57 4.19
CA ASP A 241 13.22 8.65 4.72
C ASP A 241 14.41 8.93 3.78
N ALA A 242 15.07 7.88 3.27
CA ALA A 242 16.16 8.03 2.31
C ALA A 242 15.68 8.64 0.99
N ALA A 243 14.48 8.27 0.51
CA ALA A 243 13.88 8.86 -0.68
C ALA A 243 13.57 10.36 -0.48
N ALA A 244 12.95 10.73 0.65
CA ALA A 244 12.66 12.11 0.98
C ALA A 244 13.95 12.95 1.10
N SER A 245 14.99 12.39 1.73
CA SER A 245 16.30 13.04 1.88
C SER A 245 17.02 13.27 0.54
N ARG A 246 16.89 12.34 -0.42
CA ARG A 246 17.45 12.52 -1.77
C ARG A 246 16.73 13.61 -2.55
N MET A 247 15.41 13.72 -2.40
CA MET A 247 14.60 14.66 -3.15
C MET A 247 14.62 16.07 -2.59
N LEU A 248 14.82 16.21 -1.28
CA LEU A 248 14.87 17.49 -0.57
C LEU A 248 16.17 17.62 0.24
N PRO A 249 17.35 17.67 -0.42
CA PRO A 249 18.62 17.83 0.26
C PRO A 249 18.68 19.21 0.93
N GLY A 250 18.81 19.24 2.26
CA GLY A 250 18.87 20.47 3.05
C GLY A 250 17.53 20.98 3.60
N ALA A 251 16.42 20.25 3.40
CA ALA A 251 15.26 20.41 4.26
C ALA A 251 15.65 19.93 5.67
N ALA A 252 15.40 20.76 6.69
CA ALA A 252 15.74 20.41 8.07
C ALA A 252 15.09 19.06 8.44
N PRO A 253 15.78 18.18 9.18
CA PRO A 253 15.11 17.06 9.83
C PRO A 253 13.99 17.63 10.70
N ALA A 254 12.90 16.89 10.86
CA ALA A 254 11.88 17.25 11.83
C ALA A 254 12.58 17.39 13.19
N GLU A 255 12.71 18.63 13.68
CA GLU A 255 13.12 18.85 15.06
C GLU A 255 12.07 18.16 15.93
N ALA A 256 12.53 17.20 16.73
CA ALA A 256 11.88 16.83 17.97
C ALA A 256 11.94 18.05 18.91
N THR A 257 11.07 19.02 18.66
CA THR A 257 10.77 20.14 19.56
C THR A 257 9.26 20.18 19.61
N GLY A 258 8.63 19.65 20.65
CA GLY A 258 8.78 20.17 22.00
C GLY A 258 7.49 20.93 22.29
N GLU A 259 6.81 20.53 23.35
CA GLU A 259 5.66 21.23 23.91
C GLU A 259 5.93 22.75 23.93
N ALA A 260 5.21 23.54 23.13
CA ALA A 260 5.14 24.97 23.35
C ALA A 260 3.85 25.57 22.79
N GLN A 261 3.01 25.96 23.75
CA GLN A 261 2.09 27.09 23.71
C GLN A 261 0.79 26.91 22.92
N ARG A 262 -0.14 26.21 23.59
CA ARG A 262 -1.56 26.59 23.59
C ARG A 262 -1.67 28.07 23.97
N THR A 263 -1.91 28.93 23.00
CA THR A 263 -2.61 30.19 23.23
C THR A 263 -4.09 29.95 22.95
N PRO A 264 -5.00 30.21 23.90
CA PRO A 264 -6.43 30.07 23.66
C PRO A 264 -6.89 31.24 22.79
N GLN A 265 -7.07 30.99 21.49
CA GLN A 265 -7.93 31.86 20.69
C GLN A 265 -9.37 31.34 20.78
N THR A 266 -10.22 32.21 21.31
CA THR A 266 -11.67 32.05 21.47
C THR A 266 -12.34 31.81 20.09
N PRO A 267 -13.42 31.03 20.02
CA PRO A 267 -13.81 30.31 18.82
C PRO A 267 -14.77 31.13 17.95
N SER A 268 -14.41 31.38 16.70
CA SER A 268 -15.41 31.27 15.64
C SER A 268 -15.74 29.78 15.52
N LYS A 269 -17.02 29.43 15.71
CA LYS A 269 -17.50 28.05 15.71
C LYS A 269 -17.40 27.46 14.30
N GLU A 270 -16.18 27.11 13.90
CA GLU A 270 -15.93 26.34 12.69
C GLU A 270 -16.44 24.92 12.92
N PRO A 271 -17.21 24.34 11.97
CA PRO A 271 -17.74 22.99 12.12
C PRO A 271 -16.61 21.99 12.35
N SER A 272 -16.71 21.21 13.43
CA SER A 272 -15.90 20.02 13.66
C SER A 272 -16.08 19.03 12.50
N PRO A 273 -15.10 18.16 12.19
CA PRO A 273 -15.32 17.04 11.27
C PRO A 273 -16.49 16.13 11.69
N THR A 274 -16.90 16.17 12.96
CA THR A 274 -18.10 15.49 13.49
C THR A 274 -19.41 16.27 13.29
N ASP A 275 -19.35 17.57 13.00
CA ASP A 275 -20.52 18.45 12.87
C ASP A 275 -20.91 18.68 11.40
N ASP A 276 -19.92 18.89 10.52
CA ASP A 276 -20.10 19.06 9.07
C ASP A 276 -18.80 18.72 8.33
N LEU A 277 -18.67 17.44 7.97
CA LEU A 277 -17.46 16.86 7.40
C LEU A 277 -17.16 17.38 5.99
N SER A 278 -18.18 17.66 5.18
CA SER A 278 -17.99 18.21 3.84
C SER A 278 -17.39 19.62 3.92
N ALA A 279 -17.95 20.47 4.78
CA ALA A 279 -17.40 21.80 5.00
C ALA A 279 -15.99 21.76 5.64
N PHE A 280 -15.69 20.74 6.43
CA PHE A 280 -14.35 20.52 6.98
C PHE A 280 -13.35 20.11 5.89
N LEU A 281 -13.70 19.21 4.98
CA LEU A 281 -12.83 18.78 3.89
C LEU A 281 -12.60 19.85 2.83
N ASP A 282 -13.62 20.63 2.47
CA ASP A 282 -13.47 21.78 1.56
C ASP A 282 -12.49 22.81 2.13
N ARG A 283 -12.52 23.02 3.45
CA ARG A 283 -11.53 23.84 4.16
C ARG A 283 -10.16 23.19 4.20
N MET A 284 -10.08 21.88 4.44
CA MET A 284 -8.80 21.16 4.44
C MET A 284 -8.12 21.27 3.08
N LEU A 285 -8.84 20.99 1.99
CA LEU A 285 -8.31 21.04 0.63
C LEU A 285 -7.97 22.46 0.15
N SER A 286 -8.48 23.50 0.81
CA SER A 286 -8.15 24.90 0.55
C SER A 286 -7.21 25.53 1.60
N ALA A 287 -6.80 24.75 2.61
CA ALA A 287 -6.00 25.24 3.72
C ALA A 287 -4.53 25.45 3.38
N ASP A 288 -3.89 26.36 4.13
CA ASP A 288 -2.44 26.40 4.20
C ASP A 288 -1.87 25.10 4.82
N VAL A 289 -0.58 24.87 4.61
CA VAL A 289 0.10 23.62 5.01
C VAL A 289 -0.03 23.30 6.50
N ALA A 290 0.06 24.31 7.37
CA ALA A 290 -0.03 24.09 8.82
C ALA A 290 -1.45 23.71 9.24
N THR A 291 -2.44 24.29 8.57
CA THR A 291 -3.86 24.04 8.81
C THR A 291 -4.30 22.72 8.19
N PHE A 292 -3.84 22.38 6.98
CA PHE A 292 -4.02 21.06 6.35
C PHE A 292 -3.51 19.93 7.26
N ARG A 293 -2.30 20.07 7.80
CA ARG A 293 -1.70 19.08 8.72
C ARG A 293 -2.47 18.93 10.02
N ARG A 294 -2.93 20.04 10.62
CA ARG A 294 -3.77 19.98 11.81
C ARG A 294 -5.11 19.28 11.53
N MET A 295 -5.69 19.52 10.37
CA MET A 295 -6.96 18.91 9.97
C MET A 295 -6.79 17.42 9.62
N GLN A 296 -5.68 17.04 9.00
CA GLN A 296 -5.28 15.66 8.77
C GLN A 296 -5.03 14.91 10.10
N GLN A 297 -4.35 15.53 11.06
CA GLN A 297 -4.16 14.98 12.40
C GLN A 297 -5.50 14.86 13.14
N THR A 298 -6.40 15.82 12.96
CA THR A 298 -7.75 15.76 13.54
C THR A 298 -8.53 14.56 13.00
N LEU A 299 -8.39 14.22 11.71
CA LEU A 299 -8.97 13.01 11.13
C LEU A 299 -8.29 11.73 11.63
N ALA A 300 -6.98 11.75 11.81
CA ALA A 300 -6.20 10.64 12.34
C ALA A 300 -6.53 10.34 13.83
N ASP A 301 -6.90 11.36 14.60
CA ASP A 301 -7.23 11.25 16.03
C ASP A 301 -8.70 10.84 16.29
N LEU A 302 -9.54 10.81 15.26
CA LEU A 302 -10.90 10.26 15.35
C LEU A 302 -10.86 8.72 15.37
N PRO A 303 -11.75 8.05 16.11
CA PRO A 303 -11.99 6.61 15.90
C PRO A 303 -12.44 6.35 14.45
N PRO A 304 -11.98 5.25 13.81
CA PRO A 304 -11.06 4.21 14.28
C PRO A 304 -9.56 4.53 14.03
N GLY A 305 -9.23 5.66 13.41
CA GLY A 305 -7.85 6.06 13.06
C GLY A 305 -6.90 6.04 14.25
N ARG A 306 -7.36 6.53 15.42
CA ARG A 306 -6.59 6.55 16.66
C ARG A 306 -6.20 5.15 17.16
N GLU A 307 -7.09 4.17 17.03
CA GLU A 307 -6.86 2.80 17.53
C GLU A 307 -5.84 2.07 16.64
N VAL A 308 -5.93 2.25 15.33
CA VAL A 308 -5.01 1.65 14.38
C VAL A 308 -3.62 2.30 14.41
N ILE A 309 -3.55 3.62 14.65
CA ILE A 309 -2.29 4.33 14.90
C ILE A 309 -1.61 3.81 16.17
N ALA A 310 -2.37 3.56 17.23
CA ALA A 310 -1.82 3.02 18.48
C ALA A 310 -1.28 1.60 18.29
N GLU A 311 -1.98 0.74 17.55
CA GLU A 311 -1.52 -0.63 17.22
C GLU A 311 -0.27 -0.60 16.31
N GLY A 312 -0.27 0.24 15.28
CA GLY A 312 0.85 0.41 14.35
C GLY A 312 2.11 0.97 15.01
N ILE A 313 1.99 2.01 15.85
CA ILE A 313 3.11 2.55 16.64
C ILE A 313 3.66 1.49 17.60
N ALA A 314 2.79 0.71 18.24
CA ALA A 314 3.23 -0.35 19.16
C ALA A 314 4.00 -1.46 18.43
N GLU A 315 3.62 -1.80 17.19
CA GLU A 315 4.33 -2.79 16.38
C GLU A 315 5.68 -2.27 15.86
N VAL A 316 5.74 -1.03 15.35
CA VAL A 316 7.01 -0.40 14.94
C VAL A 316 8.00 -0.36 16.10
N ASN A 317 7.55 0.06 17.29
CA ASN A 317 8.39 0.07 18.49
C ASN A 317 8.92 -1.32 18.88
N ARG A 318 8.10 -2.38 18.73
CA ARG A 318 8.52 -3.76 18.99
C ARG A 318 9.60 -4.22 18.00
N GLN A 319 9.45 -3.88 16.73
CA GLN A 319 10.38 -4.27 15.68
C GLN A 319 11.71 -3.50 15.77
N GLU A 320 11.68 -2.20 16.07
CA GLU A 320 12.88 -1.40 16.32
C GLU A 320 13.69 -1.95 17.51
N GLN A 321 13.01 -2.34 18.59
CA GLN A 321 13.64 -2.99 19.73
C GLN A 321 14.27 -4.33 19.36
N TRP A 322 13.61 -5.12 18.50
CA TRP A 322 14.13 -6.41 18.03
C TRP A 322 15.36 -6.24 17.13
N VAL A 323 15.35 -5.27 16.22
CA VAL A 323 16.50 -4.93 15.35
C VAL A 323 17.67 -4.42 16.19
N ALA A 324 17.42 -3.56 17.18
CA ALA A 324 18.45 -3.09 18.10
C ALA A 324 19.08 -4.24 18.90
N GLN A 325 18.28 -5.23 19.33
CA GLN A 325 18.77 -6.44 20.00
C GLN A 325 19.61 -7.32 19.08
N GLN A 326 19.19 -7.53 17.82
CA GLN A 326 20.00 -8.28 16.85
C GLN A 326 21.33 -7.60 16.56
N GLN A 327 21.34 -6.28 16.39
CA GLN A 327 22.57 -5.52 16.15
C GLN A 327 23.51 -5.57 17.35
N ALA A 328 22.98 -5.50 18.58
CA ALA A 328 23.76 -5.67 19.79
C ALA A 328 24.36 -7.08 19.91
N GLN A 329 23.63 -8.12 19.51
CA GLN A 329 24.14 -9.50 19.49
C GLN A 329 25.20 -9.74 18.42
N ALA A 330 25.04 -9.15 17.23
CA ALA A 330 26.02 -9.24 16.14
C ALA A 330 27.35 -8.57 16.50
N GLN A 331 27.34 -7.51 17.31
CA GLN A 331 28.55 -6.85 17.82
C GLN A 331 29.25 -7.61 18.96
N GLN A 332 28.57 -8.61 19.56
CA GLN A 332 29.13 -9.43 20.65
C GLN A 332 29.73 -10.75 20.18
N GLN A 333 29.68 -11.09 18.88
CA GLN A 333 30.40 -12.26 18.36
C GLN A 333 31.87 -11.90 18.07
N PRO A 334 32.86 -12.43 18.82
CA PRO A 334 34.26 -12.27 18.47
C PRO A 334 34.53 -13.10 17.20
N ALA A 335 35.27 -12.52 16.25
CA ALA A 335 35.85 -13.27 15.15
C ALA A 335 36.75 -14.38 15.73
N MET A 336 36.37 -15.64 15.58
CA MET A 336 37.26 -16.75 15.87
C MET A 336 38.40 -16.74 14.84
N GLU A 337 39.61 -16.41 15.31
CA GLU A 337 40.84 -16.44 14.54
C GLU A 337 41.11 -17.84 13.96
N ALA A 338 41.53 -17.86 12.70
CA ALA A 338 41.96 -19.05 11.96
C ALA A 338 43.30 -19.58 12.49
N PRO A 339 43.58 -20.91 12.39
CA PRO A 339 44.80 -21.50 12.91
C PRO A 339 46.02 -21.15 12.03
N VAL A 340 47.07 -20.63 12.65
CA VAL A 340 48.38 -20.39 12.03
C VAL A 340 49.09 -21.72 11.80
N MET A 341 49.27 -22.12 10.53
CA MET A 341 50.22 -23.16 10.14
C MET A 341 51.64 -22.63 10.24
N VAL A 342 52.44 -23.18 11.15
CA VAL A 342 53.89 -23.02 11.16
C VAL A 342 54.52 -24.17 10.37
N MET A 343 55.03 -23.87 9.18
CA MET A 343 55.90 -24.78 8.42
C MET A 343 57.31 -24.82 9.03
N ARG A 344 57.85 -26.03 9.18
CA ARG A 344 59.22 -26.33 9.57
C ARG A 344 60.21 -25.94 8.47
N HIS A 345 61.40 -25.49 8.88
CA HIS A 345 62.67 -25.86 8.25
C HIS A 345 63.59 -26.45 9.32
#